data_AF-A0A3A9C342-F1
#
_entry.id   AF-A0A3A9C342-F1
#
_cell.length_a   1.000
_cell.length_b   1.000
_cell.length_c   1.000
_cell.angle_alpha   90.00
_cell.angle_beta   90.00
_cell.angle_gamma   90.00
#
_symmetry.space_group_name_H-M   'P 1'
#
loop_
_entity.id
_entity.type
_entity.pdbx_description
1 polymer ?
#
loop_
_entity_poly.entity_id
_entity_poly.type
_entity_poly.pdbx_seq_one_letter_code
_entity_poly.pdbx_strand_id
1 'polypeptide(L)'
;MARKKSGYGAACYYAGKMVGRCTVADGEAYTALMEQCGGNAARVLREYAYFSPELKAILENVAVMQAAKSRAENPPGLFAEPKISPWGKVQTCDTLCPGVFLVSTASHGGTMVSKEVAAFLSPAAKKCGFRQGGYLCFEEDTQEEVVFRELLDKRLWKIPDRIRNKEAYEENINQSLREHNPAYWRARKRGRETARPAVRQDAARGETR
;
A
#
# COMPACT_ATOMS: atom_id res chain seq x y z
N MET A 1 -27.73 37.96 27.98
CA MET A 1 -27.21 36.66 27.51
C MET A 1 -26.30 36.91 26.31
N ALA A 2 -24.98 36.83 26.50
CA ALA A 2 -24.03 37.03 25.40
C ALA A 2 -24.02 35.77 24.52
N ARG A 3 -24.36 35.91 23.23
CA ARG A 3 -24.17 34.86 22.22
C ARG A 3 -22.67 34.52 22.18
N LYS A 4 -22.28 33.33 22.65
CA LYS A 4 -20.94 32.76 22.41
C LYS A 4 -20.74 32.70 20.89
N LYS A 5 -19.88 33.56 20.35
CA LYS A 5 -19.41 33.42 18.98
C LYS A 5 -18.63 32.11 18.90
N SER A 6 -19.20 31.08 18.27
CA SER A 6 -18.46 29.88 17.88
C SER A 6 -17.46 30.31 16.81
N GLY A 7 -16.25 30.68 17.24
CA GLY A 7 -15.21 31.25 16.39
C GLY A 7 -14.45 30.13 15.70
N TYR A 8 -14.92 29.72 14.54
CA TYR A 8 -14.09 28.98 13.59
C TYR A 8 -12.92 29.87 13.17
N GLY A 9 -11.78 29.73 13.83
CA GLY A 9 -10.56 30.50 13.57
C GLY A 9 -9.63 29.87 12.52
N ALA A 10 -9.93 28.65 12.07
CA ALA A 10 -9.13 27.90 11.12
C ALA A 10 -10.00 27.11 10.13
N ALA A 11 -9.34 26.47 9.17
CA ALA A 11 -9.96 25.53 8.25
C ALA A 11 -9.00 24.37 7.97
N CYS A 12 -9.57 23.17 7.82
CA CYS A 12 -8.83 22.00 7.39
C CYS A 12 -8.86 21.87 5.87
N TYR A 13 -7.77 21.34 5.32
CA TYR A 13 -7.60 21.14 3.88
C TYR A 13 -7.19 19.70 3.58
N TYR A 14 -7.64 19.19 2.43
CA TYR A 14 -7.21 17.92 1.87
C TYR A 14 -6.99 18.09 0.36
N ALA A 15 -5.83 17.68 -0.15
CA ALA A 15 -5.44 17.82 -1.55
C ALA A 15 -5.65 19.24 -2.12
N GLY A 16 -5.33 20.26 -1.32
CA GLY A 16 -5.48 21.68 -1.69
C GLY A 16 -6.92 22.22 -1.66
N LYS A 17 -7.92 21.41 -1.26
CA LYS A 17 -9.33 21.82 -1.14
C LYS A 17 -9.71 21.95 0.33
N MET A 18 -10.48 22.98 0.66
CA MET A 18 -11.04 23.17 2.00
C MET A 18 -12.09 22.09 2.28
N VAL A 19 -11.94 21.34 3.37
CA VAL A 19 -12.84 20.24 3.75
C VAL A 19 -13.75 20.55 4.94
N GLY A 20 -13.45 21.64 5.66
CA GLY A 20 -14.34 22.20 6.67
C GLY A 20 -13.68 23.31 7.47
N ARG A 21 -14.52 24.12 8.12
CA ARG A 21 -14.08 25.11 9.09
C ARG A 21 -13.94 24.45 10.45
N CYS A 22 -12.92 24.84 11.20
CA CYS A 22 -12.57 24.22 12.48
C CYS A 22 -12.05 25.26 13.47
N THR A 23 -11.90 24.86 14.73
CA THR A 23 -11.06 25.63 15.66
C THR A 23 -9.58 25.44 15.32
N VAL A 24 -8.70 26.26 15.89
CA VAL A 24 -7.24 26.10 15.71
C VAL A 24 -6.78 24.74 16.27
N ALA A 25 -7.29 24.37 17.46
CA ALA A 25 -6.99 23.09 18.10
C ALA A 25 -7.43 21.88 17.25
N ASP A 26 -8.63 21.94 16.66
CA ASP A 26 -9.10 20.89 15.74
C ASP A 26 -8.24 20.80 14.47
N GLY A 27 -7.75 21.94 13.96
CA GLY A 27 -6.87 21.96 12.79
C GLY A 27 -5.50 21.31 13.06
N GLU A 28 -4.93 21.56 14.24
CA GLU A 28 -3.71 20.92 14.72
C GLU A 28 -3.93 19.42 14.93
N ALA A 29 -5.03 19.04 15.60
CA ALA A 29 -5.40 17.65 15.81
C ALA A 29 -5.63 16.90 14.49
N TYR A 30 -6.34 17.49 13.54
CA TYR A 30 -6.53 16.94 12.19
C TYR A 30 -5.19 16.63 11.54
N THR A 31 -4.25 17.57 11.56
CA THR A 31 -2.94 17.42 10.92
C THR A 31 -2.14 16.29 11.57
N ALA A 32 -2.05 16.28 12.91
CA ALA A 32 -1.32 15.27 13.66
C ALA A 32 -1.90 13.87 13.48
N LEU A 33 -3.21 13.72 13.56
CA LEU A 33 -3.89 12.44 13.41
C LEU A 33 -3.78 11.91 11.98
N MET A 34 -3.97 12.79 10.98
CA MET A 34 -3.77 12.41 9.59
C MET A 34 -2.34 11.96 9.33
N GLU A 35 -1.32 12.61 9.90
CA GLU A 35 0.06 12.15 9.79
C GLU A 35 0.28 10.77 10.43
N GLN A 36 -0.20 10.57 11.67
CA GLN A 36 -0.08 9.31 12.41
C GLN A 36 -0.78 8.14 11.69
N CYS A 37 -1.94 8.40 11.09
CA CYS A 37 -2.68 7.41 10.32
C CYS A 37 -2.22 7.32 8.84
N GLY A 38 -1.08 7.94 8.50
CA GLY A 38 -0.48 7.83 7.17
C GLY A 38 -1.34 8.45 6.06
N GLY A 39 -2.06 9.50 6.39
CA GLY A 39 -2.98 10.24 5.54
C GLY A 39 -4.35 9.59 5.36
N ASN A 40 -4.69 8.51 6.08
CA ASN A 40 -5.96 7.79 5.93
C ASN A 40 -6.98 8.24 6.98
N ALA A 41 -8.00 9.00 6.55
CA ALA A 41 -9.01 9.54 7.46
C ALA A 41 -9.95 8.46 8.03
N ALA A 42 -10.24 7.40 7.26
CA ALA A 42 -11.03 6.27 7.77
C ALA A 42 -10.31 5.52 8.90
N ARG A 43 -8.97 5.45 8.82
CA ARG A 43 -8.12 4.89 9.87
C ARG A 43 -8.14 5.78 11.13
N VAL A 44 -8.06 7.11 10.98
CA VAL A 44 -8.20 8.04 12.12
C VAL A 44 -9.52 7.81 12.85
N LEU A 45 -10.64 7.76 12.12
CA LEU A 45 -11.97 7.55 12.67
C LEU A 45 -12.15 6.19 13.38
N ARG A 46 -11.31 5.21 13.05
CA ARG A 46 -11.34 3.87 13.64
C ARG A 46 -10.44 3.74 14.86
N GLU A 47 -9.24 4.33 14.81
CA GLU A 47 -8.23 4.18 15.87
C GLU A 47 -8.42 5.17 17.02
N TYR A 48 -9.11 6.28 16.77
CA TYR A 48 -9.36 7.32 17.77
C TYR A 48 -10.88 7.49 17.94
N ALA A 49 -11.34 7.61 19.19
CA ALA A 49 -12.75 7.66 19.53
C ALA A 49 -13.26 9.06 19.90
N TYR A 50 -12.37 9.96 20.30
CA TYR A 50 -12.72 11.28 20.84
C TYR A 50 -12.38 12.38 19.85
N PHE A 51 -13.42 12.98 19.28
CA PHE A 51 -13.34 14.13 18.39
C PHE A 51 -14.38 15.17 18.77
N SER A 52 -14.11 16.43 18.48
CA SER A 52 -15.18 17.42 18.36
C SER A 52 -16.12 17.03 17.21
N PRO A 53 -17.42 17.40 17.27
CA PRO A 53 -18.35 17.18 16.17
C PRO A 53 -17.82 17.72 14.83
N GLU A 54 -17.14 18.87 14.87
CA GLU A 54 -16.57 19.55 13.72
C GLU A 54 -15.41 18.75 13.11
N LEU A 55 -14.46 18.31 13.93
CA LEU A 55 -13.32 17.50 13.47
C LEU A 55 -13.78 16.14 12.92
N LYS A 56 -14.76 15.51 13.57
CA LYS A 56 -15.34 14.26 13.09
C LYS A 56 -15.94 14.41 11.70
N ALA A 57 -16.76 15.44 11.48
CA ALA A 57 -17.37 15.71 10.18
C ALA A 57 -16.32 15.99 9.08
N ILE A 58 -15.24 16.68 9.43
CA ILE A 58 -14.10 16.92 8.52
C ILE A 58 -13.45 15.59 8.13
N LEU A 59 -13.14 14.73 9.09
CA LEU A 59 -12.51 13.43 8.85
C LEU A 59 -13.43 12.51 8.02
N GLU A 60 -14.73 12.50 8.29
CA GLU A 60 -15.71 11.75 7.49
C GLU A 60 -15.74 12.24 6.03
N ASN A 61 -15.78 13.55 5.81
CA ASN A 61 -15.71 14.14 4.46
C ASN A 61 -14.42 13.74 3.73
N VAL A 62 -13.27 13.81 4.41
CA VAL A 62 -11.99 13.41 3.83
C VAL A 62 -11.97 11.92 3.51
N ALA A 63 -12.51 11.06 4.36
CA ALA A 63 -12.63 9.62 4.11
C ALA A 63 -13.48 9.33 2.86
N VAL A 64 -14.59 10.06 2.68
CA VAL A 64 -15.41 9.96 1.46
C VAL A 64 -14.64 10.41 0.22
N MET A 65 -13.90 11.52 0.30
CA MET A 65 -13.07 12.00 -0.82
C MET A 65 -11.96 11.00 -1.17
N GLN A 66 -11.34 10.38 -0.17
CA GLN A 66 -10.32 9.34 -0.34
C GLN A 66 -10.91 8.10 -1.02
N ALA A 67 -12.08 7.64 -0.59
CA ALA A 67 -12.79 6.53 -1.21
C ALA A 67 -13.25 6.84 -2.64
N ALA A 68 -13.68 8.07 -2.93
CA ALA A 68 -14.04 8.50 -4.28
C ALA A 68 -12.81 8.54 -5.20
N LYS A 69 -11.68 9.06 -4.70
CA LYS A 69 -10.41 9.06 -5.43
C LYS A 69 -9.91 7.64 -5.69
N SER A 70 -9.96 6.75 -4.70
CA SER A 70 -9.54 5.36 -4.87
C SER A 70 -10.43 4.60 -5.87
N ARG A 71 -11.75 4.88 -5.90
CA ARG A 71 -12.69 4.38 -6.91
C ARG A 71 -12.44 4.96 -8.31
N ALA A 72 -11.97 6.20 -8.40
CA ALA A 72 -11.62 6.81 -9.69
C ALA A 72 -10.29 6.25 -10.24
N GLU A 73 -9.30 6.04 -9.35
CA GLU A 73 -8.03 5.39 -9.69
C GLU A 73 -8.21 3.89 -9.98
N ASN A 74 -9.21 3.26 -9.37
CA ASN A 74 -9.58 1.85 -9.56
C ASN A 74 -11.08 1.75 -9.90
N PRO A 75 -11.49 2.03 -11.14
CA PRO A 75 -12.89 2.00 -11.55
C PRO A 75 -13.49 0.62 -11.26
N PRO A 76 -14.68 0.55 -10.62
CA PRO A 76 -15.35 -0.71 -10.33
C PRO A 76 -15.69 -1.41 -11.65
N GLY A 77 -15.11 -2.59 -11.88
CA GLY A 77 -15.40 -3.38 -13.07
C GLY A 77 -14.41 -4.50 -13.37
N LEU A 78 -13.13 -4.36 -13.00
CA LEU A 78 -12.14 -5.42 -13.30
C LEU A 78 -11.82 -6.31 -12.09
N PHE A 79 -11.70 -5.74 -10.89
CA PHE A 79 -11.33 -6.49 -9.68
C PHE A 79 -12.19 -6.06 -8.49
N ALA A 80 -12.88 -7.01 -7.87
CA ALA A 80 -13.64 -6.79 -6.64
C ALA A 80 -12.77 -7.10 -5.42
N GLU A 81 -12.88 -6.26 -4.38
CA GLU A 81 -12.24 -6.53 -3.09
C GLU A 81 -12.79 -7.83 -2.48
N PRO A 82 -11.92 -8.73 -1.98
CA PRO A 82 -12.34 -10.00 -1.42
C PRO A 82 -13.05 -9.79 -0.07
N LYS A 83 -14.22 -10.44 0.11
CA LYS A 83 -14.93 -10.47 1.41
C LYS A 83 -14.49 -11.63 2.30
N ILE A 84 -13.93 -12.67 1.70
CA ILE A 84 -13.45 -13.89 2.36
C ILE A 84 -12.04 -14.17 1.82
N SER A 85 -11.13 -14.51 2.71
CA SER A 85 -9.76 -14.93 2.40
C SER A 85 -9.51 -16.35 2.90
N PRO A 86 -8.37 -16.98 2.55
CA PRO A 86 -7.94 -18.24 3.16
C PRO A 86 -7.85 -18.18 4.69
N TRP A 87 -7.61 -17.00 5.24
CA TRP A 87 -7.44 -16.75 6.67
C TRP A 87 -8.72 -16.31 7.37
N GLY A 88 -9.87 -16.43 6.71
CA GLY A 88 -11.19 -16.14 7.27
C GLY A 88 -11.89 -14.91 6.68
N LYS A 89 -12.82 -14.34 7.44
CA LYS A 89 -13.55 -13.16 7.00
C LYS A 89 -12.64 -11.94 6.99
N VAL A 90 -12.60 -11.24 5.87
CA VAL A 90 -11.80 -10.01 5.72
C VAL A 90 -12.38 -8.92 6.61
N GLN A 91 -11.54 -8.33 7.46
CA GLN A 91 -11.88 -7.20 8.33
C GLN A 91 -11.40 -5.88 7.73
N THR A 92 -10.19 -5.88 7.16
CA THR A 92 -9.62 -4.75 6.44
C THR A 92 -9.03 -5.21 5.12
N CYS A 93 -9.12 -4.34 4.11
CA CYS A 93 -8.60 -4.59 2.78
C CYS A 93 -8.00 -3.29 2.26
N ASP A 94 -6.68 -3.26 2.07
CA ASP A 94 -5.96 -2.19 1.39
C ASP A 94 -5.63 -2.63 -0.04
N THR A 95 -5.90 -1.78 -1.03
CA THR A 95 -5.54 -2.08 -2.43
C THR A 95 -4.15 -1.50 -2.73
N LEU A 96 -3.18 -2.37 -3.03
CA LEU A 96 -1.80 -1.95 -3.36
C LEU A 96 -1.72 -1.41 -4.80
N CYS A 97 -2.37 -2.12 -5.73
CA CYS A 97 -2.62 -1.72 -7.11
C CYS A 97 -3.87 -2.47 -7.61
N PRO A 98 -4.49 -2.10 -8.75
CA PRO A 98 -5.71 -2.75 -9.22
C PRO A 98 -5.55 -4.28 -9.27
N GLY A 99 -6.36 -5.00 -8.49
CA GLY A 99 -6.36 -6.47 -8.44
C GLY A 99 -5.31 -7.09 -7.52
N VAL A 100 -4.64 -6.30 -6.66
CA VAL A 100 -3.79 -6.79 -5.56
C VAL A 100 -4.26 -6.19 -4.24
N PHE A 101 -4.68 -7.07 -3.34
CA PHE A 101 -5.34 -6.71 -2.08
C PHE A 101 -4.53 -7.21 -0.89
N LEU A 102 -4.09 -6.30 -0.03
CA LEU A 102 -3.55 -6.59 1.27
C LEU A 102 -4.72 -6.74 2.24
N VAL A 103 -4.96 -7.95 2.75
CA VAL A 103 -6.12 -8.26 3.59
C VAL A 103 -5.68 -8.60 5.00
N SER A 104 -6.46 -8.18 5.98
CA SER A 104 -6.31 -8.63 7.37
C SER A 104 -7.64 -9.20 7.87
N THR A 105 -7.53 -10.28 8.63
CA THR A 105 -8.60 -10.99 9.34
C THR A 105 -8.33 -10.94 10.85
N ALA A 106 -9.17 -11.61 11.64
CA ALA A 106 -9.13 -11.50 13.10
C ALA A 106 -7.80 -11.91 13.75
N SER A 107 -6.98 -12.73 13.09
CA SER A 107 -5.73 -13.26 13.66
C SER A 107 -4.56 -13.19 12.68
N HIS A 108 -4.80 -12.90 11.42
CA HIS A 108 -3.83 -13.11 10.35
C HIS A 108 -4.16 -12.22 9.16
N GLY A 109 -3.27 -12.12 8.20
CA GLY A 109 -3.59 -11.60 6.89
C GLY A 109 -2.74 -12.21 5.79
N GLY A 110 -2.66 -11.44 4.72
CA GLY A 110 -1.75 -11.68 3.64
C GLY A 110 -2.19 -10.93 2.41
N THR A 111 -1.53 -11.20 1.30
CA THR A 111 -1.80 -10.54 0.03
C THR A 111 -2.52 -11.47 -0.93
N MET A 112 -3.66 -11.01 -1.45
CA MET A 112 -4.48 -11.70 -2.44
C MET A 112 -4.33 -11.02 -3.80
N VAL A 113 -3.77 -11.76 -4.77
CA VAL A 113 -3.55 -11.28 -6.14
C VAL A 113 -4.60 -11.92 -7.05
N SER A 114 -5.40 -11.10 -7.74
CA SER A 114 -6.38 -11.58 -8.72
C SER A 114 -5.73 -12.46 -9.79
N LYS A 115 -6.48 -13.39 -10.37
CA LYS A 115 -5.98 -14.32 -11.40
C LYS A 115 -5.31 -13.60 -12.57
N GLU A 116 -5.91 -12.49 -13.01
CA GLU A 116 -5.45 -11.68 -14.14
C GLU A 116 -4.14 -10.97 -13.79
N VAL A 117 -4.03 -10.39 -12.58
CA VAL A 117 -2.80 -9.70 -12.16
C VAL A 117 -1.69 -10.70 -11.84
N ALA A 118 -2.03 -11.88 -11.32
CA ALA A 118 -1.09 -12.97 -11.09
C ALA A 118 -0.40 -13.43 -12.39
N ALA A 119 -0.96 -13.12 -13.57
CA ALA A 119 -0.29 -13.36 -14.85
C ALA A 119 1.02 -12.58 -14.98
N PHE A 120 1.11 -11.37 -14.41
CA PHE A 120 2.30 -10.49 -14.49
C PHE A 120 3.39 -10.81 -13.47
N LEU A 121 3.09 -11.62 -12.44
CA LEU A 121 4.11 -12.07 -11.49
C LEU A 121 5.14 -12.98 -12.17
N SER A 122 6.38 -12.98 -11.68
CA SER A 122 7.40 -13.91 -12.15
C SER A 122 6.99 -15.37 -11.89
N PRO A 123 7.44 -16.34 -12.72
CA PRO A 123 7.16 -17.75 -12.48
C PRO A 123 7.65 -18.23 -11.10
N ALA A 124 8.72 -17.63 -10.57
CA ALA A 124 9.21 -17.92 -9.23
C ALA A 124 8.25 -17.41 -8.15
N ALA A 125 7.74 -16.18 -8.29
CA ALA A 125 6.75 -15.62 -7.36
C ALA A 125 5.46 -16.45 -7.35
N LYS A 126 4.97 -16.87 -8.52
CA LYS A 126 3.75 -17.70 -8.62
C LYS A 126 3.84 -19.04 -7.88
N LYS A 127 5.06 -19.56 -7.67
CA LYS A 127 5.30 -20.81 -6.93
C LYS A 127 5.31 -20.63 -5.40
N CYS A 128 5.47 -19.40 -4.92
CA CYS A 128 5.44 -19.11 -3.48
C CYS A 128 4.01 -19.08 -2.92
N GLY A 129 3.05 -18.62 -3.73
CA GLY A 129 1.65 -18.54 -3.31
C GLY A 129 0.84 -19.80 -3.61
N PHE A 130 -0.37 -19.84 -3.07
CA PHE A 130 -1.36 -20.89 -3.30
C PHE A 130 -2.67 -20.31 -3.84
N ARG A 131 -3.48 -21.10 -4.56
CA ARG A 131 -4.69 -20.59 -5.21
C ARG A 131 -5.93 -20.84 -4.35
N GLN A 132 -6.75 -19.80 -4.16
CA GLN A 132 -8.05 -19.93 -3.50
C GLN A 132 -9.01 -18.81 -3.95
N GLY A 133 -10.26 -19.16 -4.21
CA GLY A 133 -11.32 -18.18 -4.47
C GLY A 133 -11.11 -17.26 -5.69
N GLY A 134 -10.35 -17.71 -6.69
CA GLY A 134 -10.00 -16.88 -7.86
C GLY A 134 -8.75 -16.01 -7.68
N TYR A 135 -8.08 -16.11 -6.53
CA TYR A 135 -6.86 -15.38 -6.21
C TYR A 135 -5.67 -16.33 -6.09
N LEU A 136 -4.47 -15.78 -6.29
CA LEU A 136 -3.22 -16.33 -5.81
C LEU A 136 -2.89 -15.62 -4.49
N CYS A 137 -2.87 -16.37 -3.40
CA CYS A 137 -2.75 -15.89 -2.04
C CYS A 137 -1.31 -16.10 -1.52
N PHE A 138 -0.81 -15.11 -0.80
CA PHE A 138 0.50 -15.06 -0.19
C PHE A 138 0.31 -14.71 1.28
N GLU A 139 0.77 -15.57 2.16
CA GLU A 139 0.57 -15.43 3.60
C GLU A 139 1.52 -14.37 4.21
N GLU A 140 1.03 -13.63 5.20
CA GLU A 140 1.68 -12.45 5.80
C GLU A 140 3.03 -12.73 6.44
N ASP A 141 3.17 -13.85 7.16
CA ASP A 141 4.38 -14.18 7.93
C ASP A 141 5.49 -14.82 7.07
N THR A 142 5.15 -15.24 5.85
CA THR A 142 6.08 -16.03 5.05
C THR A 142 6.23 -15.59 3.60
N GLN A 143 5.20 -15.12 2.91
CA GLN A 143 5.21 -15.01 1.43
C GLN A 143 4.83 -13.62 0.91
N GLU A 144 4.24 -12.76 1.74
CA GLU A 144 3.73 -11.46 1.34
C GLU A 144 4.80 -10.55 0.71
N GLU A 145 6.03 -10.58 1.24
CA GLU A 145 7.15 -9.79 0.75
C GLU A 145 7.54 -10.15 -0.69
N VAL A 146 7.19 -11.35 -1.16
CA VAL A 146 7.36 -11.75 -2.57
C VAL A 146 6.53 -10.83 -3.45
N VAL A 147 5.29 -10.54 -3.06
CA VAL A 147 4.39 -9.67 -3.82
C VAL A 147 4.90 -8.23 -3.77
N PHE A 148 5.24 -7.72 -2.58
CA PHE A 148 5.79 -6.37 -2.43
C PHE A 148 7.01 -6.17 -3.33
N ARG A 149 7.91 -7.15 -3.36
CA ARG A 149 9.11 -7.07 -4.18
C ARG A 149 8.82 -7.13 -5.68
N GLU A 150 7.91 -7.99 -6.12
CA GLU A 150 7.49 -8.06 -7.52
C GLU A 150 6.87 -6.74 -8.00
N LEU A 151 6.04 -6.09 -7.17
CA LEU A 151 5.37 -4.84 -7.49
C LEU A 151 6.34 -3.65 -7.49
N LEU A 152 7.26 -3.57 -6.53
CA LEU A 152 8.32 -2.55 -6.50
C LEU A 152 9.23 -2.67 -7.72
N ASP A 153 9.69 -3.87 -8.03
CA ASP A 153 10.57 -4.13 -9.18
C ASP A 153 9.91 -3.71 -10.52
N LYS A 154 8.58 -3.87 -10.63
CA LYS A 154 7.80 -3.51 -11.83
C LYS A 154 7.22 -2.10 -11.77
N ARG A 155 7.49 -1.33 -10.71
CA ARG A 155 6.94 0.02 -10.47
C ARG A 155 5.41 0.08 -10.51
N LEU A 156 4.75 -1.03 -10.15
CA LEU A 156 3.28 -1.12 -10.04
C LEU A 156 2.79 -0.63 -8.68
N TRP A 157 3.70 -0.56 -7.71
CA TRP A 157 3.45 -0.01 -6.38
C TRP A 157 4.67 0.79 -5.94
N LYS A 158 4.46 1.76 -5.06
CA LYS A 158 5.52 2.55 -4.45
C LYS A 158 5.38 2.51 -2.95
N ILE A 159 6.53 2.55 -2.27
CA ILE A 159 6.58 2.65 -0.82
C ILE A 159 5.85 3.95 -0.41
N PRO A 160 4.85 3.88 0.48
CA PRO A 160 4.11 5.06 0.94
C PRO A 160 5.04 6.14 1.51
N ASP A 161 4.77 7.40 1.21
CA ASP A 161 5.66 8.53 1.57
C ASP A 161 5.80 8.74 3.09
N ARG A 162 4.89 8.16 3.90
CA ARG A 162 5.00 8.12 5.37
C ARG A 162 6.21 7.32 5.88
N ILE A 163 6.73 6.41 5.05
CA ILE A 163 7.91 5.61 5.38
C ILE A 163 9.13 6.48 5.13
N ARG A 164 9.70 7.00 6.24
CA ARG A 164 10.82 7.94 6.21
C ARG A 164 12.07 7.36 5.56
N ASN A 165 12.37 6.10 5.85
CA ASN A 165 13.53 5.40 5.30
C ASN A 165 13.07 4.31 4.34
N LYS A 166 13.00 4.66 3.05
CA LYS A 166 12.52 3.75 2.00
C LYS A 166 13.52 2.63 1.75
N GLU A 167 14.81 2.93 1.86
CA GLU A 167 15.91 1.99 1.69
C GLU A 167 15.89 0.91 2.77
N ALA A 168 15.69 1.28 4.04
CA ALA A 168 15.56 0.33 5.13
C ALA A 168 14.31 -0.54 4.99
N TYR A 169 13.18 0.04 4.55
CA TYR A 169 11.98 -0.73 4.27
C TYR A 169 12.20 -1.75 3.15
N GLU A 170 12.89 -1.35 2.08
CA GLU A 170 13.26 -2.28 1.02
C GLU A 170 14.21 -3.38 1.51
N GLU A 171 15.18 -3.03 2.36
CA GLU A 171 16.11 -4.02 2.87
C GLU A 171 15.45 -5.01 3.83
N ASN A 172 14.49 -4.57 4.64
CA ASN A 172 13.68 -5.47 5.47
C ASN A 172 12.93 -6.50 4.62
N ILE A 173 12.30 -6.05 3.52
CA ILE A 173 11.70 -6.94 2.52
C ILE A 173 12.75 -7.92 1.99
N ASN A 174 13.94 -7.43 1.62
CA ASN A 174 14.99 -8.29 1.07
C ASN A 174 15.50 -9.32 2.10
N GLN A 175 15.59 -8.93 3.37
CA GLN A 175 16.00 -9.81 4.46
C GLN A 175 14.99 -10.94 4.66
N SER A 176 13.70 -10.59 4.81
CA SER A 176 12.61 -11.57 4.91
C SER A 176 12.62 -12.55 3.73
N LEU A 177 12.82 -12.05 2.50
CA LEU A 177 12.92 -12.89 1.32
C LEU A 177 14.13 -13.84 1.31
N ARG A 178 15.26 -13.44 1.89
CA ARG A 178 16.44 -14.32 2.00
C ARG A 178 16.20 -15.43 3.01
N GLU A 179 15.47 -15.13 4.08
CA GLU A 179 15.17 -16.06 5.18
C GLU A 179 14.04 -17.04 4.80
N HIS A 180 12.87 -16.52 4.40
CA HIS A 180 11.66 -17.31 4.20
C HIS A 180 11.45 -17.77 2.75
N ASN A 181 11.99 -17.04 1.75
CA ASN A 181 11.83 -17.37 0.33
C ASN A 181 13.17 -17.47 -0.45
N PRO A 182 14.17 -18.22 0.02
CA PRO A 182 15.51 -18.22 -0.57
C PRO A 182 15.54 -18.72 -2.03
N ALA A 183 14.59 -19.57 -2.43
CA ALA A 183 14.48 -20.02 -3.82
C ALA A 183 14.00 -18.89 -4.76
N TYR A 184 12.97 -18.14 -4.34
CA TYR A 184 12.51 -16.95 -5.06
C TYR A 184 13.61 -15.89 -5.12
N TRP A 185 14.26 -15.59 -4.00
CA TRP A 185 15.34 -14.60 -3.95
C TRP A 185 16.45 -14.90 -4.98
N ARG A 186 16.92 -16.15 -5.03
CA ARG A 186 17.93 -16.58 -6.02
C ARG A 186 17.42 -16.43 -7.45
N ALA A 187 16.18 -16.81 -7.73
CA ALA A 187 15.59 -16.68 -9.07
C ALA A 187 15.48 -15.21 -9.51
N ARG A 188 15.06 -14.33 -8.60
CA ARG A 188 14.99 -12.88 -8.83
C ARG A 188 16.37 -12.29 -9.12
N LYS A 189 17.39 -12.65 -8.33
CA LYS A 189 18.77 -12.16 -8.52
C LYS A 189 19.31 -12.52 -9.90
N ARG A 190 19.14 -13.78 -10.32
CA ARG A 190 19.49 -14.24 -11.68
C ARG A 190 18.74 -13.46 -12.75
N GLY A 191 17.42 -13.29 -12.61
CA GLY A 191 16.61 -12.55 -13.58
C GLY A 191 17.08 -11.10 -13.78
N ARG A 192 17.54 -10.44 -12.72
CA ARG A 192 18.11 -9.09 -12.77
C ARG A 192 19.51 -9.07 -13.40
N GLU A 193 20.33 -10.09 -13.15
CA GLU A 193 21.65 -10.23 -13.80
C GLU A 193 21.51 -10.48 -15.30
N THR A 194 20.56 -11.32 -15.72
CA THR A 194 20.29 -11.58 -17.15
C THR A 194 19.66 -10.39 -17.87
N ALA A 195 18.94 -9.54 -17.14
CA ALA A 195 18.33 -8.31 -17.69
C ALA A 195 19.30 -7.12 -17.73
N ARG A 196 20.47 -7.22 -17.08
CA ARG A 196 21.52 -6.22 -17.23
C ARG A 196 22.12 -6.36 -18.64
N PRO A 197 22.22 -5.27 -19.43
CA PRO A 197 22.88 -5.34 -20.71
C PRO A 197 24.32 -5.81 -20.50
N ALA A 198 24.74 -6.84 -21.25
CA ALA A 198 26.13 -7.24 -21.30
C ALA A 198 26.93 -6.03 -21.79
N VAL A 199 27.73 -5.42 -20.92
CA VAL A 199 28.72 -4.44 -21.35
C VAL A 199 29.69 -5.22 -22.24
N ARG A 200 29.60 -5.02 -23.55
CA ARG A 200 30.55 -5.60 -24.52
C ARG A 200 31.94 -5.09 -24.16
N GLN A 201 32.78 -5.94 -23.60
CA GLN A 201 34.23 -5.74 -23.57
C GLN A 201 34.81 -6.08 -24.94
N ASP A 202 34.47 -5.30 -25.97
CA ASP A 202 35.10 -5.38 -27.29
C ASP A 202 36.02 -4.17 -27.49
N ALA A 203 37.02 -4.02 -26.62
CA ALA A 203 38.07 -3.01 -26.76
C ALA A 203 39.41 -3.51 -26.19
N ALA A 204 39.83 -4.70 -26.59
CA ALA A 204 41.17 -5.21 -26.30
C ALA A 204 41.60 -6.25 -27.36
N ARG A 205 41.61 -5.87 -28.64
CA ARG A 205 42.35 -6.60 -29.68
C ARG A 205 42.43 -5.75 -30.95
N GLY A 206 43.50 -4.98 -31.08
CA GLY A 206 43.82 -4.31 -32.32
C GLY A 206 44.77 -3.15 -32.15
N GLU A 207 46.03 -3.42 -31.81
CA GLU A 207 47.16 -2.58 -32.22
C GLU A 207 48.45 -3.38 -32.00
N THR A 208 48.76 -4.21 -32.98
CA THR A 208 50.12 -4.66 -33.27
C THR A 208 50.24 -4.64 -34.78
N ARG A 209 50.69 -3.50 -35.31
CA ARG A 209 51.37 -3.45 -36.59
C ARG A 209 52.27 -2.23 -36.65
#